data_AF-A0A845GH01-F1
#
_entry.id   AF-A0A845GH01-F1
#
_cell.length_a   1.000
_cell.length_b   1.000
_cell.length_c   1.000
_cell.angle_alpha   90.00
_cell.angle_beta   90.00
_cell.angle_gamma   90.00
#
_symmetry.space_group_name_H-M   'P 1'
#
loop_
_entity.id
_entity.type
_entity.pdbx_description
1 polymer ?
#
loop_
_entity_poly.entity_id
_entity_poly.type
_entity_poly.pdbx_seq_one_letter_code
_entity_poly.pdbx_strand_id
1 'polypeptide(L)'
;MGNCKNYRVETRGGGDCHNTPRVAVFGIDEQTAREIVRLSALVAANDLHRIEKFDYRAQFLQFDPETDGEDAEDLGEENDVRTESDVLVVESDVFFFSACIKHTGSKVFTKSQSIGELQAHFGIADLAPEAARVVVGLKAGKVQGVTADVPVNFLVYDYDVDGRSDAEVAIRPALGEGEVEVLDIGWKGASVDADTVAQAFAATGPEKPSRIWWTADTAQEAQQWKIDYTAKGATSVEVKHRNDASGLVDVFITLERSRASEILGYKVEKEEFLIE
;
A
#
# COMPACT_ATOMS: atom_id res chain seq x y z
N MET A 1 -36.05 0.69 -10.10
CA MET A 1 -35.06 -0.39 -10.03
C MET A 1 -33.79 0.14 -10.68
N GLY A 2 -32.71 0.30 -9.92
CA GLY A 2 -31.45 0.80 -10.47
C GLY A 2 -30.89 -0.18 -11.50
N ASN A 3 -30.16 0.33 -12.50
CA ASN A 3 -29.46 -0.51 -13.47
C ASN A 3 -28.44 -1.39 -12.70
N CYS A 4 -28.48 -2.71 -12.91
CA CYS A 4 -27.58 -3.67 -12.26
C CYS A 4 -26.95 -4.55 -13.34
N LYS A 5 -25.64 -4.72 -13.28
CA LYS A 5 -24.90 -5.67 -14.12
C LYS A 5 -24.74 -6.97 -13.33
N ASN A 6 -25.42 -8.01 -13.77
CA ASN A 6 -25.31 -9.33 -13.17
C ASN A 6 -24.17 -10.12 -13.81
N TYR A 7 -23.43 -10.81 -12.97
CA TYR A 7 -22.30 -11.65 -13.34
C TYR A 7 -22.59 -13.08 -12.92
N ARG A 8 -22.23 -14.00 -13.80
CA ARG A 8 -22.17 -15.45 -13.58
C ARG A 8 -20.83 -15.89 -14.15
N VAL A 9 -19.89 -16.24 -13.28
CA VAL A 9 -18.49 -16.37 -13.66
C VAL A 9 -17.87 -17.59 -13.00
N GLU A 10 -16.92 -18.21 -13.70
CA GLU A 10 -16.15 -19.33 -13.18
C GLU A 10 -15.38 -18.94 -11.91
N THR A 11 -15.21 -19.91 -11.02
CA THR A 11 -14.36 -19.81 -9.84
C THR A 11 -13.14 -20.71 -9.96
N ARG A 12 -12.06 -20.32 -9.27
CA ARG A 12 -10.78 -21.05 -9.22
C ARG A 12 -10.24 -21.08 -7.79
N GLY A 13 -9.49 -22.13 -7.44
CA GLY A 13 -8.99 -22.34 -6.09
C GLY A 13 -9.74 -23.48 -5.41
N GLY A 14 -9.93 -23.41 -4.09
CA GLY A 14 -10.67 -24.43 -3.32
C GLY A 14 -9.89 -25.69 -2.97
N GLY A 15 -8.76 -25.97 -3.62
CA GLY A 15 -7.92 -27.15 -3.31
C GLY A 15 -8.68 -28.47 -3.51
N ASP A 16 -8.44 -29.44 -2.63
CA ASP A 16 -9.09 -30.76 -2.68
C ASP A 16 -10.46 -30.80 -1.97
N CYS A 17 -11.13 -29.64 -1.80
CA CYS A 17 -12.43 -29.60 -1.17
C CYS A 17 -13.50 -30.23 -2.07
N HIS A 18 -14.25 -31.18 -1.53
CA HIS A 18 -15.35 -31.86 -2.23
C HIS A 18 -16.48 -30.92 -2.66
N ASN A 19 -16.61 -29.78 -1.98
CA ASN A 19 -17.58 -28.71 -2.24
C ASN A 19 -16.91 -27.44 -2.83
N THR A 20 -15.80 -27.60 -3.56
CA THR A 20 -15.18 -26.47 -4.27
C THR A 20 -16.20 -25.82 -5.20
N PRO A 21 -16.49 -24.51 -5.07
CA PRO A 21 -17.46 -23.88 -5.95
C PRO A 21 -16.88 -23.78 -7.36
N ARG A 22 -17.74 -23.91 -8.36
CA ARG A 22 -17.39 -23.84 -9.80
C ARG A 22 -17.85 -22.54 -10.45
N VAL A 23 -18.90 -21.93 -9.91
CA VAL A 23 -19.44 -20.67 -10.39
C VAL A 23 -19.69 -19.73 -9.22
N ALA A 24 -19.57 -18.44 -9.46
CA ALA A 24 -20.07 -17.41 -8.58
C ALA A 24 -21.05 -16.51 -9.32
N VAL A 25 -22.10 -16.10 -8.62
CA VAL A 25 -23.11 -15.16 -9.11
C VAL A 25 -23.14 -13.92 -8.23
N PHE A 26 -23.18 -12.74 -8.86
CA PHE A 26 -23.27 -11.46 -8.14
C PHE A 26 -23.83 -10.34 -9.02
N GLY A 27 -24.45 -9.35 -8.37
CA GLY A 27 -24.90 -8.11 -9.00
C GLY A 27 -24.02 -6.92 -8.60
N ILE A 28 -23.64 -6.10 -9.58
CA ILE A 28 -23.00 -4.81 -9.36
C ILE A 28 -23.99 -3.73 -9.80
N ASP A 29 -24.40 -2.87 -8.86
CA ASP A 29 -25.17 -1.67 -9.16
C ASP A 29 -24.27 -0.48 -9.49
N GLU A 30 -24.86 0.64 -9.92
CA GLU A 30 -24.09 1.83 -10.30
C GLU A 30 -23.23 2.38 -9.13
N GLN A 31 -23.75 2.36 -7.90
CA GLN A 31 -23.01 2.86 -6.73
C GLN A 31 -21.77 2.01 -6.46
N THR A 32 -21.91 0.68 -6.50
CA THR A 32 -20.78 -0.23 -6.36
C THR A 32 -19.82 -0.07 -7.53
N ALA A 33 -20.32 0.06 -8.75
CA ALA A 33 -19.47 0.26 -9.92
C ALA A 33 -18.59 1.51 -9.77
N ARG A 34 -19.16 2.63 -9.30
CA ARG A 34 -18.41 3.85 -8.99
C ARG A 34 -17.35 3.62 -7.93
N GLU A 35 -17.66 2.88 -6.87
CA GLU A 35 -16.70 2.53 -5.84
C GLU A 35 -15.56 1.65 -6.39
N ILE A 36 -15.87 0.62 -7.18
CA ILE A 36 -14.88 -0.24 -7.83
C ILE A 36 -13.94 0.59 -8.72
N VAL A 37 -14.50 1.47 -9.57
CA VAL A 37 -13.70 2.37 -10.43
C VAL A 37 -12.84 3.32 -9.60
N ARG A 38 -13.36 3.87 -8.51
CA ARG A 38 -12.61 4.71 -7.58
C ARG A 38 -11.44 3.94 -6.94
N LEU A 39 -11.67 2.70 -6.51
CA LEU A 39 -10.63 1.86 -5.93
C LEU A 39 -9.55 1.49 -6.96
N SER A 40 -9.94 1.18 -8.20
CA SER A 40 -9.00 0.93 -9.32
C SER A 40 -8.13 2.16 -9.61
N ALA A 41 -8.73 3.36 -9.62
CA ALA A 41 -7.97 4.61 -9.75
C ALA A 41 -6.98 4.84 -8.60
N LEU A 42 -7.35 4.47 -7.36
CA LEU A 42 -6.43 4.52 -6.21
C LEU A 42 -5.30 3.49 -6.33
N VAL A 43 -5.56 2.30 -6.86
CA VAL A 43 -4.52 1.31 -7.11
C VAL A 43 -3.51 1.86 -8.11
N ALA A 44 -3.99 2.38 -9.24
CA ALA A 44 -3.14 2.92 -10.31
C ALA A 44 -2.35 4.17 -9.88
N ALA A 45 -2.98 5.09 -9.17
CA ALA A 45 -2.35 6.35 -8.79
C ALA A 45 -1.20 6.19 -7.77
N ASN A 46 -1.21 5.09 -7.02
CA ASN A 46 -0.32 4.89 -5.87
C ASN A 46 0.58 3.65 -6.03
N ASP A 47 0.67 3.10 -7.25
CA ASP A 47 1.47 1.91 -7.56
C ASP A 47 1.20 0.73 -6.60
N LEU A 48 -0.06 0.57 -6.18
CA LEU A 48 -0.45 -0.55 -5.32
C LEU A 48 -0.61 -1.81 -6.16
N HIS A 49 -0.38 -2.97 -5.55
CA HIS A 49 -0.72 -4.22 -6.20
C HIS A 49 -2.25 -4.39 -6.31
N ARG A 50 -2.99 -4.17 -5.22
CA ARG A 50 -4.46 -4.27 -5.14
C ARG A 50 -5.01 -3.67 -3.85
N ILE A 51 -6.33 -3.42 -3.82
CA ILE A 51 -7.11 -3.12 -2.62
C ILE A 51 -8.09 -4.26 -2.35
N GLU A 52 -8.21 -4.68 -1.09
CA GLU A 52 -9.20 -5.66 -0.63
C GLU A 52 -10.22 -5.00 0.30
N LYS A 53 -11.51 -5.25 0.07
CA LYS A 53 -12.62 -4.69 0.86
C LYS A 53 -13.62 -5.79 1.18
N PHE A 54 -14.04 -5.91 2.44
CA PHE A 54 -15.09 -6.87 2.81
C PHE A 54 -16.37 -6.63 2.01
N ASP A 55 -16.86 -7.67 1.35
CA ASP A 55 -18.03 -7.63 0.50
C ASP A 55 -18.59 -9.05 0.29
N TYR A 56 -19.81 -9.27 0.79
CA TYR A 56 -20.47 -10.58 0.83
C TYR A 56 -21.48 -10.79 -0.30
N ARG A 57 -21.43 -9.98 -1.36
CA ARG A 57 -22.44 -10.05 -2.44
C ARG A 57 -22.30 -11.24 -3.37
N ALA A 58 -21.12 -11.87 -3.41
CA ALA A 58 -20.86 -13.00 -4.28
C ALA A 58 -21.38 -14.27 -3.63
N GLN A 59 -22.31 -14.93 -4.32
CA GLN A 59 -22.77 -16.25 -3.95
C GLN A 59 -21.96 -17.27 -4.73
N PHE A 60 -21.35 -18.23 -4.02
CA PHE A 60 -20.51 -19.26 -4.59
C PHE A 60 -21.31 -20.57 -4.68
N LEU A 61 -21.39 -21.16 -5.87
CA LEU A 61 -22.17 -22.36 -6.12
C LEU A 61 -21.29 -23.51 -6.58
N GLN A 62 -21.60 -24.72 -6.13
CA GLN A 62 -20.89 -25.93 -6.52
C GLN A 62 -21.17 -26.30 -7.99
N PHE A 63 -22.43 -26.17 -8.41
CA PHE A 63 -22.90 -26.38 -9.78
C PHE A 63 -23.70 -25.17 -10.24
N ASP A 64 -23.58 -24.87 -11.53
CA ASP A 64 -24.30 -23.76 -12.14
C ASP A 64 -25.76 -24.16 -12.42
N PRO A 65 -26.78 -23.50 -11.85
CA PRO A 65 -28.18 -23.89 -12.07
C PRO A 65 -28.68 -23.73 -13.52
N GLU A 66 -27.99 -22.94 -14.36
CA GLU A 66 -28.35 -22.73 -15.77
C GLU A 66 -27.67 -23.74 -16.71
N THR A 67 -26.46 -24.23 -16.38
CA THR A 67 -25.73 -25.18 -17.23
C THR A 67 -25.68 -26.61 -16.68
N ASP A 68 -25.70 -26.75 -15.36
CA ASP A 68 -25.62 -28.01 -14.61
C ASP A 68 -26.91 -28.20 -13.77
N GLY A 69 -28.07 -27.95 -14.38
CA GLY A 69 -29.35 -27.86 -13.69
C GLY A 69 -29.73 -29.12 -12.89
N GLU A 70 -29.52 -30.32 -13.46
CA GLU A 70 -29.80 -31.58 -12.77
C GLU A 70 -28.94 -31.75 -11.50
N ASP A 71 -27.62 -31.52 -11.59
CA ASP A 71 -26.71 -31.60 -10.44
C ASP A 71 -27.02 -30.53 -9.38
N ALA A 72 -27.37 -29.32 -9.82
CA ALA A 72 -27.75 -28.22 -8.93
C ALA A 72 -29.08 -28.49 -8.21
N GLU A 73 -30.06 -29.09 -8.88
CA GLU A 73 -31.33 -29.52 -8.29
C GLU A 73 -31.14 -30.68 -7.30
N ASP A 74 -30.28 -31.64 -7.64
CA ASP A 74 -29.96 -32.80 -6.78
C ASP A 74 -29.30 -32.37 -5.46
N LEU A 75 -28.41 -31.38 -5.49
CA LEU A 75 -27.82 -30.81 -4.26
C LEU A 75 -28.78 -29.88 -3.49
N GLY A 76 -29.74 -29.25 -4.16
CA GLY A 76 -30.67 -28.31 -3.55
C GLY A 76 -29.95 -27.18 -2.81
N GLU A 77 -30.25 -27.01 -1.51
CA GLU A 77 -29.63 -25.97 -0.66
C GLU A 77 -28.12 -26.18 -0.45
N GLU A 78 -27.61 -27.39 -0.61
CA GLU A 78 -26.17 -27.68 -0.48
C GLU A 78 -25.36 -27.19 -1.67
N ASN A 79 -26.03 -26.79 -2.76
CA ASN A 79 -25.37 -26.18 -3.92
C ASN A 79 -24.75 -24.81 -3.57
N ASP A 80 -25.25 -24.12 -2.54
CA ASP A 80 -24.67 -22.88 -2.01
C ASP A 80 -23.48 -23.19 -1.08
N VAL A 81 -22.27 -22.92 -1.59
CA VAL A 81 -21.03 -23.16 -0.87
C VAL A 81 -20.82 -22.06 0.15
N ARG A 82 -20.96 -22.42 1.42
CA ARG A 82 -20.74 -21.49 2.54
C ARG A 82 -19.29 -21.00 2.58
N THR A 83 -19.13 -19.69 2.53
CA THR A 83 -17.86 -18.99 2.62
C THR A 83 -17.71 -18.17 3.89
N GLU A 84 -16.47 -17.73 4.16
CA GLU A 84 -16.12 -16.72 5.14
C GLU A 84 -15.01 -15.82 4.60
N SER A 85 -14.85 -14.63 5.20
CA SER A 85 -13.85 -13.63 4.77
C SER A 85 -14.01 -13.18 3.31
N ASP A 86 -15.25 -13.00 2.87
CA ASP A 86 -15.60 -12.57 1.52
C ASP A 86 -15.12 -11.14 1.27
N VAL A 87 -14.30 -10.98 0.24
CA VAL A 87 -13.70 -9.70 -0.13
C VAL A 87 -13.86 -9.43 -1.62
N LEU A 88 -14.21 -8.20 -1.94
CA LEU A 88 -13.97 -7.59 -3.23
C LEU A 88 -12.49 -7.23 -3.33
N VAL A 89 -11.84 -7.72 -4.37
CA VAL A 89 -10.45 -7.40 -4.72
C VAL A 89 -10.46 -6.53 -5.97
N VAL A 90 -9.82 -5.38 -5.87
CA VAL A 90 -9.70 -4.42 -6.98
C VAL A 90 -8.23 -4.19 -7.30
N GLU A 91 -7.87 -4.42 -8.55
CA GLU A 91 -6.57 -4.09 -9.15
C GLU A 91 -6.73 -2.87 -10.06
N SER A 92 -5.67 -2.46 -10.76
CA SER A 92 -5.69 -1.25 -11.58
C SER A 92 -6.70 -1.33 -12.74
N ASP A 93 -6.88 -2.50 -13.36
CA ASP A 93 -7.69 -2.70 -14.56
C ASP A 93 -8.76 -3.80 -14.43
N VAL A 94 -8.75 -4.55 -13.32
CA VAL A 94 -9.69 -5.64 -13.06
C VAL A 94 -10.23 -5.65 -11.62
N PHE A 95 -11.36 -6.31 -11.42
CA PHE A 95 -11.89 -6.67 -10.11
C PHE A 95 -12.35 -8.13 -10.06
N PHE A 96 -12.35 -8.74 -8.87
CA PHE A 96 -12.88 -10.07 -8.62
C PHE A 96 -13.26 -10.23 -7.14
N PHE A 97 -13.98 -11.30 -6.81
CA PHE A 97 -14.25 -11.67 -5.43
C PHE A 97 -13.33 -12.81 -5.00
N SER A 98 -12.94 -12.80 -3.73
CA SER A 98 -12.28 -13.94 -3.09
C SER A 98 -12.91 -14.23 -1.75
N ALA A 99 -12.92 -15.50 -1.37
CA ALA A 99 -13.44 -15.93 -0.08
C ALA A 99 -12.72 -17.21 0.38
N CYS A 100 -12.89 -17.58 1.64
CA CYS A 100 -12.45 -18.86 2.17
C CYS A 100 -13.65 -19.81 2.30
N ILE A 101 -13.54 -21.04 1.80
CA ILE A 101 -14.58 -22.06 1.99
C ILE A 101 -14.61 -22.42 3.47
N LYS A 102 -15.78 -22.27 4.09
CA LYS A 102 -15.95 -22.40 5.53
C LYS A 102 -15.45 -23.76 6.03
N HIS A 103 -14.73 -23.75 7.15
CA HIS A 103 -14.15 -24.95 7.80
C HIS A 103 -13.02 -25.66 7.03
N THR A 104 -12.60 -25.15 5.87
CA THR A 104 -11.51 -25.75 5.09
C THR A 104 -10.24 -24.91 5.09
N GLY A 105 -10.38 -23.58 5.26
CA GLY A 105 -9.28 -22.63 5.06
C GLY A 105 -8.86 -22.46 3.59
N SER A 106 -9.53 -23.15 2.66
CA SER A 106 -9.22 -23.09 1.23
C SER A 106 -9.76 -21.82 0.61
N LYS A 107 -8.87 -21.05 -0.01
CA LYS A 107 -9.24 -19.80 -0.68
C LYS A 107 -9.76 -20.07 -2.09
N VAL A 108 -10.82 -19.36 -2.47
CA VAL A 108 -11.42 -19.38 -3.80
C VAL A 108 -11.53 -17.97 -4.35
N PHE A 109 -11.46 -17.87 -5.69
CA PHE A 109 -11.47 -16.61 -6.42
C PHE A 109 -12.43 -16.71 -7.59
N THR A 110 -13.19 -15.65 -7.86
CA THR A 110 -13.92 -15.55 -9.12
C THR A 110 -12.96 -15.19 -10.27
N LYS A 111 -13.39 -15.44 -11.50
CA LYS A 111 -12.73 -14.90 -12.69
C LYS A 111 -12.68 -13.36 -12.62
N SER A 112 -11.54 -12.78 -12.98
CA SER A 112 -11.35 -11.34 -13.07
C SER A 112 -12.28 -10.70 -14.11
N GLN A 113 -12.88 -9.58 -13.75
CA GLN A 113 -13.78 -8.79 -14.56
C GLN A 113 -13.13 -7.44 -14.89
N SER A 114 -13.34 -6.94 -16.11
CA SER A 114 -12.72 -5.67 -16.56
C SER A 114 -13.36 -4.45 -15.91
N ILE A 115 -12.52 -3.53 -15.42
CA ILE A 115 -12.95 -2.20 -14.95
C ILE A 115 -13.49 -1.38 -16.14
N GLY A 116 -12.82 -1.43 -17.30
CA GLY A 116 -13.26 -0.71 -18.51
C GLY A 116 -14.64 -1.14 -19.00
N GLU A 117 -14.94 -2.44 -18.99
CA GLU A 117 -16.29 -2.93 -19.33
C GLU A 117 -17.35 -2.57 -18.28
N LEU A 118 -16.95 -2.41 -17.02
CA LEU A 118 -17.83 -1.94 -15.96
C LEU A 118 -18.13 -0.44 -16.15
N GLN A 119 -17.11 0.37 -16.42
CA GLN A 119 -17.25 1.79 -16.75
C GLN A 119 -18.17 2.00 -17.95
N ALA A 120 -17.94 1.26 -19.04
CA ALA A 120 -18.73 1.36 -20.26
C ALA A 120 -20.21 1.00 -20.02
N HIS A 121 -20.49 -0.03 -19.21
CA HIS A 121 -21.87 -0.42 -18.90
C HIS A 121 -22.63 0.67 -18.12
N PHE A 122 -21.97 1.33 -17.18
CA PHE A 122 -22.59 2.34 -16.31
C PHE A 122 -22.42 3.79 -16.79
N GLY A 123 -21.67 4.01 -17.88
CA GLY A 123 -21.32 5.36 -18.33
C GLY A 123 -20.48 6.13 -17.30
N ILE A 124 -19.61 5.44 -16.56
CA ILE A 124 -18.72 6.05 -15.56
C ILE A 124 -17.46 6.53 -16.28
N ALA A 125 -17.26 7.85 -16.29
CA ALA A 125 -15.99 8.44 -16.75
C ALA A 125 -14.84 8.05 -15.80
N ASP A 126 -13.60 8.14 -16.28
CA ASP A 126 -12.42 7.94 -15.44
C ASP A 126 -12.49 8.86 -14.21
N LEU A 127 -12.58 8.22 -13.04
CA LEU A 127 -12.59 8.93 -11.76
C LEU A 127 -11.13 9.22 -11.42
N ALA A 128 -10.75 10.50 -11.41
CA ALA A 128 -9.53 10.89 -10.72
C ALA A 128 -9.64 10.43 -9.26
N PRO A 129 -8.58 9.87 -8.65
CA PRO A 129 -8.61 9.52 -7.25
C PRO A 129 -8.97 10.77 -6.44
N GLU A 130 -10.10 10.74 -5.73
CA GLU A 130 -10.42 11.82 -4.79
C GLU A 130 -9.33 11.85 -3.72
N ALA A 131 -8.80 13.05 -3.45
CA ALA A 131 -7.76 13.20 -2.45
C ALA A 131 -8.24 12.65 -1.10
N ALA A 132 -7.48 11.69 -0.55
CA ALA A 132 -7.83 11.02 0.69
C ALA A 132 -8.02 12.05 1.80
N ARG A 133 -9.18 12.04 2.47
CA ARG A 133 -9.48 12.98 3.55
C ARG A 133 -8.98 12.41 4.86
N VAL A 134 -7.97 13.03 5.44
CA VAL A 134 -7.37 12.62 6.71
C VAL A 134 -7.71 13.66 7.77
N VAL A 135 -8.30 13.23 8.87
CA VAL A 135 -8.53 14.09 10.04
C VAL A 135 -7.47 13.77 11.09
N VAL A 136 -6.69 14.78 11.51
CA VAL A 136 -5.64 14.65 12.52
C VAL A 136 -6.09 15.37 13.78
N GLY A 137 -6.33 14.64 14.88
CA GLY A 137 -6.58 15.23 16.19
C GLY A 137 -5.28 15.44 16.97
N LEU A 138 -5.04 16.66 17.45
CA LEU A 138 -3.89 17.02 18.28
C LEU A 138 -4.36 17.41 19.68
N LYS A 139 -3.82 16.71 20.69
CA LYS A 139 -3.99 17.06 22.10
C LYS A 139 -2.60 17.35 22.66
N ALA A 140 -2.21 18.62 22.71
CA ALA A 140 -0.83 19.09 22.82
C ALA A 140 0.09 18.67 21.66
N GLY A 141 0.81 19.62 21.06
CA GLY A 141 1.89 19.35 20.10
C GLY A 141 1.77 20.09 18.76
N LYS A 142 2.62 19.73 17.79
CA LYS A 142 2.61 20.29 16.42
C LYS A 142 2.71 19.16 15.40
N VAL A 143 1.93 19.22 14.32
CA VAL A 143 2.23 18.44 13.10
C VAL A 143 3.46 19.08 12.45
N GLN A 144 4.59 18.38 12.50
CA GLN A 144 5.85 18.87 11.93
C GLN A 144 5.94 18.63 10.41
N GLY A 145 5.19 17.65 9.90
CA GLY A 145 5.07 17.37 8.47
C GLY A 145 4.09 16.24 8.23
N VAL A 146 3.55 16.20 7.02
CA VAL A 146 2.81 15.03 6.52
C VAL A 146 3.40 14.67 5.17
N THR A 147 3.74 13.39 5.00
CA THR A 147 4.14 12.83 3.71
C THR A 147 3.05 11.87 3.29
N ALA A 148 2.61 11.99 2.05
CA ALA A 148 1.71 11.06 1.41
C ALA A 148 2.23 10.79 0.00
N ASP A 149 2.16 9.54 -0.40
CA ASP A 149 2.31 9.06 -1.76
C ASP A 149 1.09 9.36 -2.64
N VAL A 150 -0.03 9.76 -2.01
CA VAL A 150 -1.31 10.05 -2.65
C VAL A 150 -1.74 11.51 -2.40
N PRO A 151 -2.49 12.17 -3.30
CA PRO A 151 -3.13 13.45 -2.99
C PRO A 151 -4.04 13.32 -1.76
N VAL A 152 -3.87 14.22 -0.80
CA VAL A 152 -4.48 14.13 0.54
C VAL A 152 -5.04 15.50 0.91
N ASN A 153 -6.27 15.50 1.42
CA ASN A 153 -6.87 16.65 2.08
C ASN A 153 -6.78 16.42 3.58
N PHE A 154 -6.02 17.25 4.29
CA PHE A 154 -5.93 17.18 5.74
C PHE A 154 -6.88 18.17 6.41
N LEU A 155 -7.55 17.71 7.46
CA LEU A 155 -8.22 18.55 8.44
C LEU A 155 -7.56 18.32 9.79
N VAL A 156 -6.98 19.35 10.39
CA VAL A 156 -6.30 19.25 11.69
C VAL A 156 -7.20 19.85 12.76
N TYR A 157 -7.55 19.04 13.75
CA TYR A 157 -8.23 19.47 14.96
C TYR A 157 -7.18 19.71 16.04
N ASP A 158 -6.97 20.98 16.38
CA ASP A 158 -6.15 21.36 17.52
C ASP A 158 -7.07 21.57 18.72
N TYR A 159 -6.97 20.68 19.70
CA TYR A 159 -7.79 20.70 20.92
C TYR A 159 -7.25 21.68 21.98
N ASP A 160 -6.12 22.35 21.74
CA ASP A 160 -5.52 23.29 22.67
C ASP A 160 -6.23 24.66 22.62
N VAL A 161 -7.53 24.68 22.97
CA VAL A 161 -8.40 25.87 22.98
C VAL A 161 -8.29 26.73 24.25
N ASP A 162 -7.52 26.28 25.24
CA ASP A 162 -7.38 26.97 26.52
C ASP A 162 -6.89 28.42 26.34
N GLY A 163 -7.67 29.38 26.83
CA GLY A 163 -7.36 30.81 26.75
C GLY A 163 -7.68 31.50 25.42
N ARG A 164 -8.39 30.81 24.51
CA ARG A 164 -8.88 31.37 23.24
C ARG A 164 -10.24 32.02 23.40
N SER A 165 -10.54 32.98 22.53
CA SER A 165 -11.86 33.61 22.49
C SER A 165 -12.88 32.73 21.77
N ASP A 166 -14.18 32.90 22.06
CA ASP A 166 -15.26 32.16 21.39
C ASP A 166 -15.28 32.35 19.86
N ALA A 167 -14.70 33.45 19.36
CA ALA A 167 -14.55 33.72 17.93
C ALA A 167 -13.38 32.95 17.28
N GLU A 168 -12.51 32.34 18.07
CA GLU A 168 -11.37 31.52 17.66
C GLU A 168 -11.63 30.02 17.90
N VAL A 169 -12.82 29.65 18.34
CA VAL A 169 -13.20 28.27 18.67
C VAL A 169 -14.40 27.86 17.82
N ALA A 170 -14.32 26.67 17.23
CA ALA A 170 -15.40 26.05 16.48
C ALA A 170 -15.80 24.73 17.14
N ILE A 171 -17.09 24.45 17.14
CA ILE A 171 -17.62 23.14 17.51
C ILE A 171 -17.59 22.24 16.26
N ARG A 172 -17.03 21.04 16.41
CA ARG A 172 -16.94 20.02 15.36
C ARG A 172 -17.35 18.65 15.88
N PRO A 173 -17.83 17.74 15.02
CA PRO A 173 -18.03 16.34 15.40
C PRO A 173 -16.72 15.73 15.92
N ALA A 174 -16.80 15.04 17.05
CA ALA A 174 -15.67 14.29 17.60
C ALA A 174 -15.28 13.12 16.68
N LEU A 175 -14.04 12.63 16.79
CA LEU A 175 -13.63 11.37 16.15
C LEU A 175 -14.33 10.12 16.75
N GLY A 176 -14.92 10.28 17.94
CA GLY A 176 -15.79 9.30 18.59
C GLY A 176 -17.24 9.78 18.62
N GLU A 177 -17.93 9.61 19.74
CA GLU A 177 -19.30 10.15 19.92
C GLU A 177 -19.26 11.58 20.48
N GLY A 178 -20.17 12.43 20.00
CA GLY A 178 -20.38 13.80 20.51
C GLY A 178 -19.67 14.89 19.71
N GLU A 179 -19.48 16.04 20.36
CA GLU A 179 -18.88 17.24 19.78
C GLU A 179 -17.63 17.65 20.57
N VAL A 180 -16.69 18.31 19.89
CA VAL A 180 -15.44 18.82 20.46
C VAL A 180 -15.23 20.26 20.06
N GLU A 181 -14.73 21.06 20.99
CA GLU A 181 -14.20 22.40 20.72
C GLU A 181 -12.81 22.26 20.10
N VAL A 182 -12.63 22.90 18.95
CA VAL A 182 -11.35 22.97 18.25
C VAL A 182 -11.09 24.42 17.88
N LEU A 183 -9.83 24.79 17.68
CA LEU A 183 -9.50 26.10 17.12
C LEU A 183 -10.20 26.30 15.76
N ASP A 184 -10.94 27.39 15.60
CA ASP A 184 -11.55 27.78 14.34
C ASP A 184 -10.47 28.32 13.40
N ILE A 185 -9.96 27.44 12.54
CA ILE A 185 -8.97 27.82 11.54
C ILE A 185 -9.67 27.92 10.19
N GLY A 186 -9.89 29.15 9.73
CA GLY A 186 -10.23 29.43 8.34
C GLY A 186 -9.12 28.97 7.38
N TRP A 187 -9.36 29.13 6.07
CA TRP A 187 -8.38 28.78 5.05
C TRP A 187 -7.12 29.66 5.19
N LYS A 188 -6.12 29.21 5.95
CA LYS A 188 -4.79 29.79 5.91
C LYS A 188 -4.10 29.13 4.74
N GLY A 189 -4.06 29.85 3.61
CA GLY A 189 -3.26 29.40 2.46
C GLY A 189 -1.89 29.01 2.98
N ALA A 190 -1.46 27.79 2.67
CA ALA A 190 -0.15 27.33 3.08
C ALA A 190 0.88 28.26 2.43
N SER A 191 1.35 29.25 3.19
CA SER A 191 2.51 30.07 2.84
C SER A 191 3.74 29.20 3.07
N VAL A 192 3.81 28.08 2.36
CA VAL A 192 5.07 27.36 2.21
C VAL A 192 5.78 28.13 1.11
N ASP A 193 6.56 29.10 1.55
CA ASP A 193 7.47 29.82 0.68
C ASP A 193 8.33 28.78 -0.07
N ALA A 194 8.33 28.86 -1.40
CA ALA A 194 9.02 27.87 -2.24
C ALA A 194 10.51 27.83 -1.90
N ASP A 195 11.09 28.97 -1.50
CA ASP A 195 12.47 29.03 -1.05
C ASP A 195 12.67 28.30 0.28
N THR A 196 11.70 28.33 1.19
CA THR A 196 11.71 27.55 2.44
C THR A 196 11.61 26.04 2.19
N VAL A 197 10.79 25.60 1.23
CA VAL A 197 10.74 24.18 0.80
C VAL A 197 12.07 23.78 0.16
N ALA A 198 12.60 24.62 -0.74
CA ALA A 198 13.88 24.38 -1.38
C ALA A 198 15.03 24.36 -0.37
N GLN A 199 15.00 25.22 0.66
CA GLN A 199 15.96 25.22 1.75
C GLN A 199 15.82 24.00 2.66
N ALA A 200 14.60 23.54 2.96
CA ALA A 200 14.37 22.31 3.72
C ALA A 200 14.88 21.08 2.93
N PHE A 201 14.59 21.02 1.63
CA PHE A 201 15.06 19.95 0.74
C PHE A 201 16.59 20.00 0.53
N ALA A 202 17.17 21.20 0.47
CA ALA A 202 18.62 21.38 0.44
C ALA A 202 19.29 21.10 1.79
N ALA A 203 18.58 21.33 2.91
CA ALA A 203 19.04 21.02 4.27
C ALA A 203 18.97 19.51 4.54
N THR A 204 18.05 18.78 3.90
CA THR A 204 18.07 17.31 3.77
C THR A 204 19.02 16.87 2.64
N GLY A 205 20.11 17.62 2.42
CA GLY A 205 21.06 17.40 1.33
C GLY A 205 21.53 15.93 1.19
N PRO A 206 22.17 15.59 0.06
CA PRO A 206 22.51 14.20 -0.28
C PRO A 206 23.08 13.49 0.95
N GLU A 207 22.52 12.32 1.29
CA GLU A 207 22.90 11.57 2.49
C GLU A 207 24.42 11.59 2.61
N LYS A 208 24.93 12.07 3.75
CA LYS A 208 26.37 12.12 3.96
C LYS A 208 26.91 10.70 3.72
N PRO A 209 27.91 10.55 2.83
CA PRO A 209 28.45 9.24 2.53
C PRO A 209 28.94 8.61 3.83
N SER A 210 28.52 7.38 4.08
CA SER A 210 28.84 6.63 5.29
C SER A 210 29.94 5.62 4.98
N ARG A 211 30.73 5.25 6.00
CA ARG A 211 31.93 4.42 5.84
C ARG A 211 31.73 3.07 6.53
N ILE A 212 32.07 1.97 5.86
CA ILE A 212 32.08 0.60 6.41
C ILE A 212 33.52 0.08 6.40
N TRP A 213 33.86 -0.78 7.36
CA TRP A 213 35.16 -1.42 7.47
C TRP A 213 35.05 -2.94 7.43
N TRP A 214 35.82 -3.55 6.54
CA TRP A 214 36.00 -4.99 6.41
C TRP A 214 37.47 -5.39 6.37
N THR A 215 37.73 -6.68 6.54
CA THR A 215 39.06 -7.27 6.45
C THR A 215 39.09 -8.27 5.31
N ALA A 216 40.07 -8.14 4.41
CA ALA A 216 40.36 -9.11 3.37
C ALA A 216 41.54 -9.99 3.81
N ASP A 217 41.53 -11.26 3.40
CA ASP A 217 42.55 -12.24 3.75
C ASP A 217 43.86 -12.03 2.97
N THR A 218 43.75 -11.36 1.81
CA THR A 218 44.90 -11.10 0.94
C THR A 218 44.87 -9.72 0.31
N ALA A 219 46.06 -9.23 -0.07
CA ALA A 219 46.19 -8.00 -0.85
C ALA A 219 45.45 -8.06 -2.20
N GLN A 220 45.43 -9.23 -2.85
CA GLN A 220 44.77 -9.41 -4.13
C GLN A 220 43.24 -9.28 -4.00
N GLU A 221 42.66 -9.92 -2.99
CA GLU A 221 41.23 -9.81 -2.68
C GLU A 221 40.84 -8.36 -2.37
N ALA A 222 41.62 -7.66 -1.54
CA ALA A 222 41.37 -6.26 -1.22
C ALA A 222 41.37 -5.35 -2.47
N GLN A 223 42.26 -5.61 -3.43
CA GLN A 223 42.26 -4.88 -4.70
C GLN A 223 41.07 -5.24 -5.59
N GLN A 224 40.62 -6.50 -5.59
CA GLN A 224 39.43 -6.91 -6.34
C GLN A 224 38.18 -6.21 -5.78
N TRP A 225 38.00 -6.17 -4.46
CA TRP A 225 36.89 -5.45 -3.81
C TRP A 225 36.91 -3.96 -4.15
N LYS A 226 38.09 -3.34 -4.19
CA LYS A 226 38.22 -1.94 -4.61
C LYS A 226 37.69 -1.72 -6.02
N ILE A 227 38.00 -2.59 -6.97
CA ILE A 227 37.49 -2.52 -8.34
C ILE A 227 35.97 -2.72 -8.36
N ASP A 228 35.49 -3.78 -7.72
CA ASP A 228 34.08 -4.18 -7.77
C ASP A 228 33.16 -3.14 -7.14
N TYR A 229 33.48 -2.67 -5.93
CA TYR A 229 32.62 -1.71 -5.23
C TYR A 229 32.68 -0.32 -5.86
N THR A 230 33.82 0.07 -6.43
CA THR A 230 33.91 1.32 -7.21
C THR A 230 33.04 1.23 -8.46
N ALA A 231 33.07 0.10 -9.18
CA ALA A 231 32.23 -0.14 -10.36
C ALA A 231 30.73 -0.16 -10.03
N LYS A 232 30.36 -0.62 -8.83
CA LYS A 232 28.98 -0.62 -8.32
C LYS A 232 28.51 0.73 -7.78
N GLY A 233 29.39 1.73 -7.69
CA GLY A 233 29.04 3.10 -7.31
C GLY A 233 29.35 3.48 -5.86
N ALA A 234 30.28 2.79 -5.19
CA ALA A 234 30.88 3.32 -3.97
C ALA A 234 31.63 4.63 -4.28
N THR A 235 31.51 5.61 -3.39
CA THR A 235 32.18 6.92 -3.49
C THR A 235 33.69 6.78 -3.41
N SER A 236 34.20 5.92 -2.52
CA SER A 236 35.61 5.55 -2.46
C SER A 236 35.83 4.21 -1.80
N VAL A 237 36.96 3.56 -2.13
CA VAL A 237 37.42 2.34 -1.46
C VAL A 237 38.90 2.47 -1.14
N GLU A 238 39.22 2.54 0.15
CA GLU A 238 40.59 2.62 0.68
C GLU A 238 41.08 1.24 1.13
N VAL A 239 42.29 0.88 0.73
CA VAL A 239 42.94 -0.39 1.10
C VAL A 239 44.15 -0.05 1.97
N LYS A 240 44.20 -0.56 3.20
CA LYS A 240 45.29 -0.33 4.16
C LYS A 240 45.87 -1.67 4.60
N HIS A 241 47.17 -1.85 4.34
CA HIS A 241 47.88 -3.01 4.86
C HIS A 241 48.08 -2.89 6.37
N ARG A 242 47.78 -3.97 7.11
CA ARG A 242 48.18 -4.04 8.51
C ARG A 242 49.67 -4.28 8.60
N ASN A 243 50.34 -3.55 9.48
CA ASN A 243 51.77 -3.74 9.76
C ASN A 243 52.00 -4.88 10.76
N ASP A 244 51.25 -5.98 10.62
CA ASP A 244 51.34 -7.15 11.48
C ASP A 244 51.67 -8.40 10.65
N ALA A 245 52.00 -9.49 11.34
CA ALA A 245 52.35 -10.76 10.70
C ALA A 245 51.13 -11.51 10.12
N SER A 246 49.92 -10.96 10.24
CA SER A 246 48.69 -11.66 9.83
C SER A 246 48.50 -11.68 8.32
N GLY A 247 49.10 -10.72 7.59
CA GLY A 247 48.89 -10.56 6.14
C GLY A 247 47.51 -9.99 5.77
N LEU A 248 46.66 -9.72 6.77
CA LEU A 248 45.32 -9.18 6.59
C LEU A 248 45.37 -7.73 6.09
N VAL A 249 44.36 -7.34 5.33
CA VAL A 249 44.25 -6.01 4.73
C VAL A 249 42.92 -5.39 5.08
N ASP A 250 42.95 -4.18 5.64
CA ASP A 250 41.76 -3.41 5.96
C ASP A 250 41.21 -2.73 4.70
N VAL A 251 39.91 -2.90 4.45
CA VAL A 251 39.18 -2.27 3.36
C VAL A 251 38.13 -1.35 3.95
N PHE A 252 38.19 -0.07 3.60
CA PHE A 252 37.20 0.92 3.99
C PHE A 252 36.42 1.38 2.78
N ILE A 253 35.10 1.23 2.82
CA ILE A 253 34.21 1.52 1.71
C ILE A 253 33.34 2.71 2.11
N THR A 254 33.44 3.82 1.38
CA THR A 254 32.62 5.01 1.57
C THR A 254 31.55 5.04 0.50
N LEU A 255 30.28 5.09 0.91
CA LEU A 255 29.13 4.96 0.01
C LEU A 255 27.86 5.59 0.59
N GLU A 256 26.85 5.82 -0.25
CA GLU A 256 25.54 6.34 0.18
C GLU A 256 24.75 5.26 0.93
N ARG A 257 24.24 5.58 2.13
CA ARG A 257 23.60 4.58 3.00
C ARG A 257 22.40 3.93 2.35
N SER A 258 21.59 4.72 1.66
CA SER A 258 20.44 4.27 0.85
C SER A 258 20.79 3.18 -0.19
N ARG A 259 22.04 3.17 -0.70
CA ARG A 259 22.52 2.25 -1.75
C ARG A 259 23.43 1.13 -1.23
N ALA A 260 23.63 1.06 0.09
CA ALA A 260 24.59 0.12 0.68
C ALA A 260 24.29 -1.34 0.36
N SER A 261 23.02 -1.74 0.42
CA SER A 261 22.65 -3.13 0.18
C SER A 261 22.78 -3.54 -1.30
N GLU A 262 22.55 -2.60 -2.22
CA GLU A 262 22.75 -2.78 -3.67
C GLU A 262 24.25 -2.95 -3.99
N ILE A 263 25.08 -2.05 -3.47
CA ILE A 263 26.53 -2.03 -3.74
C ILE A 263 27.21 -3.26 -3.15
N LEU A 264 26.86 -3.61 -1.90
CA LEU A 264 27.50 -4.70 -1.18
C LEU A 264 26.88 -6.08 -1.49
N GLY A 265 25.66 -6.11 -2.02
CA GLY A 265 24.97 -7.35 -2.39
C GLY A 265 24.36 -8.13 -1.22
N TYR A 266 24.24 -7.50 -0.04
CA TYR A 266 23.56 -8.05 1.13
C TYR A 266 22.93 -6.92 1.96
N LYS A 267 21.97 -7.26 2.84
CA LYS A 267 21.33 -6.27 3.71
C LYS A 267 22.31 -5.80 4.79
N VAL A 268 22.69 -4.53 4.74
CA VAL A 268 23.64 -3.91 5.69
C VAL A 268 22.88 -3.35 6.88
N GLU A 269 23.25 -3.76 8.10
CA GLU A 269 22.62 -3.25 9.31
C GLU A 269 23.24 -1.90 9.75
N LYS A 270 22.52 -1.16 10.60
CA LYS A 270 22.91 0.20 11.00
C LYS A 270 24.28 0.22 11.72
N GLU A 271 24.56 -0.84 12.46
CA GLU A 271 25.73 -1.03 13.32
C GLU A 271 27.02 -1.35 12.53
N GLU A 272 26.92 -1.72 11.26
CA GLU A 272 28.08 -2.00 10.40
C GLU A 272 28.77 -0.74 9.89
N PHE A 273 28.08 0.40 9.94
CA PHE A 273 28.66 1.69 9.59
C PHE A 273 29.54 2.20 10.72
N LEU A 274 30.75 2.63 10.37
CA LEU A 274 31.61 3.37 11.28
C LEU A 274 30.89 4.66 11.70
N ILE A 275 30.82 4.89 13.00
CA ILE A 275 30.35 6.14 13.57
C ILE A 275 31.44 7.17 13.34
N GLU A 276 31.21 8.13 12.45
CA GLU A 276 32.03 9.34 12.31
C GLU A 276 31.56 10.46 13.24
#